data_AF-A0A937J1C7-F1
#
_entry.id   AF-A0A937J1C7-F1
#
_cell.length_a   1.000
_cell.length_b   1.000
_cell.length_c   1.000
_cell.angle_alpha   90.00
_cell.angle_beta   90.00
_cell.angle_gamma   90.00
#
_symmetry.space_group_name_H-M   'P 1'
#
loop_
_entity.id
_entity.type
_entity.pdbx_description
1 polymer ?
#
loop_
_entity_poly.entity_id
_entity_poly.type
_entity_poly.pdbx_seq_one_letter_code
_entity_poly.pdbx_strand_id
1 'polypeptide(L)' 'MFGISKNINNPERWARAVVSFFLIPSALIYGYEFFPLLQSFIGVALIYNALSGICWTSRLFGVKTCERN' A
#
# COMPACT_ATOMS: atom_id res chain seq x y z
N MET A 1 8.58 -14.04 -11.28
CA MET A 1 7.56 -15.00 -11.77
C MET A 1 6.30 -14.72 -10.96
N PHE A 2 5.23 -14.08 -11.43
CA PHE A 2 4.62 -13.96 -12.75
C PHE A 2 3.99 -12.57 -12.86
N GLY A 3 3.93 -12.04 -14.08
CA GLY A 3 3.23 -10.81 -14.39
C GLY A 3 1.78 -10.85 -13.91
N ILE A 4 1.38 -9.83 -13.16
CA ILE A 4 -0.01 -9.49 -12.90
C ILE A 4 -0.24 -8.23 -13.74
N SER A 5 -0.62 -8.45 -14.99
CA SER A 5 -1.12 -7.40 -15.86
C SER A 5 -2.64 -7.39 -15.72
N LYS A 6 -3.17 -6.43 -14.96
CA LYS A 6 -4.14 -5.45 -15.46
C LYS A 6 -4.80 -4.64 -14.34
N ASN A 7 -4.63 -3.33 -14.49
CA ASN A 7 -5.60 -2.27 -14.20
C ASN A 7 -5.77 -1.75 -12.76
N ILE A 8 -4.71 -1.12 -12.24
CA ILE A 8 -4.87 0.16 -11.53
C ILE A 8 -4.14 1.23 -12.33
N ASN A 9 -4.75 2.39 -12.48
CA ASN A 9 -4.13 3.52 -13.17
C ASN A 9 -2.80 3.88 -12.46
N ASN A 10 -1.70 4.03 -13.21
CA ASN A 10 -0.38 4.42 -12.67
C ASN A 10 -0.44 5.54 -11.59
N PRO A 11 -1.27 6.59 -11.71
CA PRO A 11 -1.41 7.63 -10.68
C PRO A 11 -1.91 7.14 -9.31
N GLU A 12 -2.84 6.19 -9.23
CA GLU A 12 -3.34 5.70 -7.93
C GLU A 12 -2.28 4.88 -7.19
N ARG A 13 -1.46 4.13 -7.95
CA ARG A 13 -0.32 3.40 -7.40
C ARG A 13 0.72 4.37 -6.85
N TRP A 14 1.00 5.44 -7.59
CA TRP A 14 1.90 6.51 -7.17
C TRP A 14 1.36 7.29 -5.96
N ALA A 15 0.07 7.60 -5.92
CA ALA A 15 -0.54 8.28 -4.78
C ALA A 15 -0.33 7.48 -3.47
N ARG A 16 -0.52 6.16 -3.50
CA ARG A 16 -0.28 5.30 -2.33
C ARG A 16 1.19 5.23 -1.93
N ALA A 17 2.11 5.27 -2.89
CA ALA A 17 3.55 5.30 -2.64
C ALA A 17 4.01 6.63 -2.03
N VAL A 18 3.48 7.75 -2.53
CA VAL A 18 3.78 9.10 -2.01
C VAL A 18 3.23 9.25 -0.60
N VAL A 19 1.98 8.86 -0.38
CA VAL A 19 1.35 8.92 0.95
C VAL A 19 2.10 8.04 1.95
N SER A 20 2.46 6.79 1.59
CA SER A 20 3.23 5.93 2.50
C SER A 20 4.60 6.50 2.84
N PHE A 21 5.28 7.15 1.90
CA PHE A 21 6.57 7.80 2.14
C PHE A 21 6.51 8.87 3.24
N PHE A 22 5.40 9.59 3.35
CA PHE A 22 5.20 10.57 4.43
C PHE A 22 4.72 9.93 5.75
N LEU A 23 3.96 8.83 5.68
CA LEU A 23 3.43 8.18 6.89
C LEU A 23 4.47 7.32 7.61
N ILE A 24 5.36 6.61 6.91
CA ILE A 24 6.38 5.74 7.52
C ILE A 24 7.30 6.49 8.50
N PRO A 25 7.85 7.68 8.18
CA PRO A 25 8.74 8.40 9.09
C PRO A 25 8.01 9.08 10.25
N SER A 26 6.67 9.03 10.31
CA SER A 26 5.90 9.70 11.38
C SER A 26 6.28 9.21 12.79
N ALA A 27 6.50 7.91 12.99
CA ALA A 27 6.98 7.35 14.26
C ALA A 27 8.39 7.82 14.64
N LEU A 28 9.24 8.14 13.66
CA LEU A 28 10.59 8.67 13.92
C LEU A 28 10.56 10.16 14.27
N ILE A 29 9.69 10.94 13.62
CA ILE A 29 9.64 12.41 13.76
C ILE A 29 8.85 12.82 15.01
N TYR A 30 7.69 12.19 15.24
CA TYR A 30 6.74 12.57 16.31
C TYR A 30 6.88 11.69 17.57
N GLY A 31 7.83 10.76 17.58
CA GLY A 31 8.08 9.86 18.71
C GLY A 31 7.20 8.60 18.74
N TYR A 32 7.40 7.78 19.77
CA TYR A 32 6.75 6.48 19.94
C TYR A 32 5.42 6.55 20.70
N GLU A 33 4.58 7.53 20.35
CA GLU A 33 3.22 7.64 20.86
C GLU A 33 2.26 6.75 20.04
N PHE A 34 1.08 6.45 20.58
CA PHE A 34 0.11 5.55 19.95
C PHE A 34 -0.29 5.99 18.52
N PHE A 35 -0.55 7.28 18.34
CA PHE A 35 -0.93 7.87 17.04
C PHE A 35 0.15 7.75 15.95
N PRO A 36 1.39 8.22 16.15
CA PRO A 36 2.44 8.11 15.14
C PRO A 36 2.88 6.66 14.89
N LEU A 37 2.79 5.76 15.88
CA LEU A 37 2.98 4.32 15.67
C LEU A 37 1.94 3.75 14.69
N LEU A 38 0.65 4.01 14.93
CA LEU A 38 -0.44 3.62 14.03
C LEU A 38 -0.26 4.19 12.64
N GLN A 39 0.12 5.46 12.55
CA GLN A 39 0.34 6.14 11.28
C GLN A 39 1.48 5.50 10.48
N SER A 40 2.61 5.16 11.13
CA SER A 40 3.69 4.42 10.46
C SER A 40 3.25 3.03 10.00
N PHE A 41 2.44 2.33 10.80
CA PHE A 41 1.89 1.01 10.45
C PHE A 41 1.00 1.09 9.21
N ILE A 42 0.12 2.09 9.15
CA ILE A 42 -0.72 2.37 7.96
C ILE A 42 0.18 2.70 6.75
N GLY A 43 1.25 3.46 6.94
CA GLY A 43 2.25 3.75 5.91
C GLY A 43 2.89 2.48 5.33
N VAL A 44 3.29 1.54 6.18
CA VAL A 44 3.85 0.24 5.76
C VAL A 44 2.80 -0.60 5.00
N ALA A 45 1.55 -0.61 5.46
CA ALA A 45 0.48 -1.30 4.72
C ALA A 45 0.24 -0.68 3.33
N LEU A 46 0.30 0.64 3.21
CA LEU A 46 0.14 1.37 1.95
C LEU A 46 1.31 1.11 0.98
N ILE A 47 2.56 1.04 1.45
CA ILE A 47 3.69 0.76 0.57
C ILE A 47 3.68 -0.68 0.06
N TYR A 48 3.25 -1.63 0.89
CA TYR A 48 2.99 -3.00 0.45
C TYR A 48 1.93 -3.05 -0.67
N ASN A 49 0.84 -2.27 -0.51
CA ASN A 49 -0.20 -2.13 -1.53
C ASN A 49 0.32 -1.46 -2.82
N ALA A 50 1.27 -0.52 -2.72
CA ALA A 50 1.90 0.11 -3.87
C ALA A 50 2.86 -0.85 -4.60
N LEU A 51 3.60 -1.69 -3.88
CA LEU A 51 4.58 -2.64 -4.45
C LEU A 51 3.92 -3.87 -5.06
N SER A 52 3.11 -4.60 -4.29
CA SER A 52 2.43 -5.83 -4.73
C SER A 52 1.23 -5.57 -5.65
N GLY A 53 0.78 -4.31 -5.72
CA GLY A 53 -0.48 -3.92 -6.34
C GLY A 53 -1.66 -4.36 -5.49
N ILE A 54 -2.83 -3.74 -5.70
CA ILE A 54 -4.08 -4.13 -5.00
C ILE A 54 -4.45 -5.58 -5.21
N CYS A 55 -3.89 -6.23 -6.22
CA CYS A 55 -4.22 -7.58 -6.61
C CYS A 55 -4.26 -8.58 -5.45
N TRP A 56 -3.23 -8.52 -4.60
CA TRP A 56 -3.12 -9.40 -3.44
C TRP A 56 -4.05 -8.99 -2.31
N THR A 57 -4.18 -7.68 -2.07
CA THR A 57 -5.11 -7.13 -1.07
C THR A 57 -6.56 -7.44 -1.45
N SER A 58 -7.00 -7.08 -2.65
CA SER A 58 -8.31 -7.40 -3.20
C SER A 58 -8.60 -8.91 -3.13
N ARG A 59 -7.62 -9.75 -3.45
CA ARG A 59 -7.76 -11.21 -3.37
C ARG A 59 -7.95 -11.70 -1.94
N LEU A 60 -7.26 -11.11 -0.95
CA LEU A 60 -7.50 -11.38 0.47
C LEU A 60 -8.91 -10.94 0.90
N PHE A 61 -9.42 -9.84 0.34
CA PHE A 61 -10.79 -9.37 0.56
C PHE A 61 -11.85 -10.06 -0.34
N GLY A 62 -11.48 -11.12 -1.08
CA GLY A 62 -12.39 -11.88 -1.93
C GLY A 62 -12.82 -11.17 -3.23
N VAL A 63 -12.28 -9.98 -3.52
CA VAL A 63 -12.55 -9.21 -4.73
C VAL A 63 -11.57 -9.63 -5.83
N LYS A 64 -12.09 -10.20 -6.91
CA LYS A 64 -11.31 -10.59 -8.09
C LYS A 64 -11.01 -9.37 -8.97
N THR A 65 -10.10 -8.50 -8.53
CA THR A 65 -9.71 -7.33 -9.34
C THR A 65 -8.64 -7.64 -10.38
N CYS A 66 -7.93 -8.78 -10.24
CA CYS A 66 -6.99 -9.24 -11.24
C CYS A 66 -7.46 -10.56 -11.81
N GLU A 67 -7.94 -10.51 -13.03
CA GLU A 67 -8.11 -11.70 -13.85
C GLU A 67 -6.71 -12.16 -14.27
N ARG A 68 -6.31 -13.36 -13.85
CA ARG A 68 -5.12 -14.04 -14.38
C ARG A 68 -5.52 -14.56 -15.76
N ASN A 69 -5.17 -13.82 -16.82
CA ASN A 69 -5.22 -14.38 -18.19
C ASN A 69 -4.13 -15.42 -18.39
#